data_AF-A0A538M0L4-F1
#
_entry.id   AF-A0A538M0L4-F1
#
_cell.length_a   1.000
_cell.length_b   1.000
_cell.length_c   1.000
_cell.angle_alpha   90.00
_cell.angle_beta   90.00
_cell.angle_gamma   90.00
#
_symmetry.space_group_name_H-M   'P 1'
#
loop_
_entity.id
_entity.type
_entity.pdbx_description
1 polymer ?
#
loop_
_entity_poly.entity_id
_entity_poly.type
_entity_poly.pdbx_seq_one_letter_code
_entity_poly.pdbx_strand_id
1 'polypeptide(L)'
;MSEQRADVVDATRRTRLANERTFLAWLRTALTAVAVAIGAGKIVPGVTDVAHWPFELLGAGFAALAVAFVVYGVRRFVHVEQSLAVGEFAPLRPRDAWFLAAFSGVLGVATLGFIFIH
;
A
#
# COMPACT_ATOMS: atom_id res chain seq x y z
N MET A 1 35.57 8.49 20.36
CA MET A 1 34.53 9.51 20.05
C MET A 1 34.28 9.66 18.55
N SER A 2 35.32 9.61 17.70
CA SER A 2 35.17 9.58 16.23
C SER A 2 34.48 8.32 15.70
N GLU A 3 34.87 7.13 16.19
CA GLU A 3 34.25 5.84 15.79
C GLU A 3 32.75 5.80 16.11
N GLN A 4 32.36 6.17 17.33
CA GLN A 4 30.94 6.22 17.72
C GLN A 4 30.11 7.19 16.88
N ARG A 5 30.71 8.26 16.36
CA ARG A 5 30.04 9.20 15.45
C ARG A 5 29.88 8.61 14.05
N ALA A 6 30.87 7.86 13.58
CA ALA A 6 30.80 7.15 12.31
C ALA A 6 29.74 6.03 12.33
N ASP A 7 29.67 5.27 13.44
CA ASP A 7 28.67 4.21 13.63
C ASP A 7 27.23 4.75 13.60
N VAL A 8 26.97 5.89 14.25
CA VAL A 8 25.64 6.53 14.26
C VAL A 8 25.25 7.00 12.86
N VAL A 9 26.19 7.55 12.09
CA VAL A 9 25.95 8.01 10.70
C VAL A 9 25.63 6.82 9.79
N ASP A 10 26.36 5.71 9.92
CA ASP A 10 26.10 4.51 9.12
C ASP A 10 24.74 3.86 9.47
N ALA A 11 24.43 3.75 10.77
CA ALA A 11 23.14 3.24 11.23
C ALA A 11 21.95 4.08 10.71
N THR A 12 22.10 5.41 10.72
CA THR A 12 21.08 6.34 10.19
C THR A 12 20.91 6.16 8.67
N ARG A 13 22.02 6.07 7.93
CA ARG A 13 22.00 5.82 6.48
C ARG A 13 21.30 4.50 6.14
N ARG A 14 21.61 3.42 6.86
CA ARG A 14 20.98 2.11 6.65
C ARG A 14 19.47 2.15 6.91
N THR A 15 19.04 2.89 7.93
CA THR A 15 17.63 3.05 8.28
C THR A 15 16.87 3.84 7.22
N ARG A 16 17.48 4.90 6.68
CA ARG A 16 16.92 5.68 5.56
C ARG A 16 16.73 4.83 4.30
N LEU A 17 17.74 4.07 3.90
CA LEU A 17 17.64 3.15 2.76
C LEU A 17 16.60 2.04 2.97
N ALA A 18 16.39 1.60 4.22
CA ALA A 18 15.31 0.67 4.52
C ALA A 18 13.93 1.32 4.34
N ASN A 19 13.76 2.57 4.81
CA ASN A 19 12.51 3.32 4.68
C ASN A 19 12.15 3.59 3.21
N GLU A 20 13.12 3.98 2.39
CA GLU A 20 12.94 4.15 0.94
C GLU A 20 12.47 2.84 0.26
N ARG A 21 13.10 1.71 0.59
CA ARG A 21 12.68 0.40 0.06
C ARG A 21 11.26 0.03 0.46
N THR A 22 10.88 0.29 1.71
CA THR A 22 9.51 0.07 2.18
C THR A 22 8.53 0.98 1.44
N PHE A 23 8.87 2.27 1.26
CA PHE A 23 8.05 3.20 0.48
C PHE A 23 7.84 2.74 -0.96
N LEU A 24 8.90 2.32 -1.65
CA LEU A 24 8.80 1.80 -3.02
C LEU A 24 7.99 0.50 -3.08
N ALA A 25 8.03 -0.34 -2.05
CA ALA A 25 7.17 -1.50 -1.95
C ALA A 25 5.69 -1.11 -1.85
N TRP A 26 5.34 -0.10 -1.04
CA TRP A 26 3.97 0.44 -0.95
C TRP A 26 3.50 1.04 -2.28
N LEU A 27 4.37 1.77 -2.96
CA LEU A 27 4.07 2.35 -4.27
C LEU A 27 3.80 1.26 -5.31
N ARG A 28 4.64 0.22 -5.33
CA ARG A 28 4.46 -0.92 -6.24
C ARG A 28 3.12 -1.63 -6.00
N THR A 29 2.76 -1.90 -4.74
CA THR A 29 1.47 -2.53 -4.42
C THR A 29 0.29 -1.66 -4.82
N ALA A 30 0.41 -0.33 -4.70
CA ALA A 30 -0.63 0.58 -5.16
C ALA A 30 -0.81 0.51 -6.69
N LEU A 31 0.29 0.49 -7.45
CA LEU A 31 0.24 0.37 -8.92
C LEU A 31 -0.40 -0.95 -9.37
N THR A 32 -0.10 -2.06 -8.68
CA THR A 32 -0.77 -3.35 -8.94
C THR A 32 -2.27 -3.24 -8.66
N ALA A 33 -2.68 -2.62 -7.55
CA ALA A 33 -4.09 -2.42 -7.25
C ALA A 33 -4.81 -1.54 -8.30
N VAL A 34 -4.14 -0.51 -8.85
CA VAL A 34 -4.67 0.27 -9.99
C VAL A 34 -4.87 -0.60 -11.23
N ALA A 35 -3.90 -1.45 -11.56
CA ALA A 35 -4.02 -2.35 -12.71
C ALA A 35 -5.23 -3.29 -12.56
N VAL A 36 -5.44 -3.84 -11.36
CA VAL A 36 -6.61 -4.67 -11.05
C VAL A 36 -7.90 -3.86 -11.12
N ALA A 37 -7.92 -2.62 -10.60
CA ALA A 37 -9.08 -1.75 -10.67
C ALA A 37 -9.54 -1.50 -12.12
N ILE A 38 -8.60 -1.23 -13.02
CA ILE A 38 -8.87 -1.02 -14.45
C ILE A 38 -9.36 -2.33 -15.09
N GLY A 39 -8.66 -3.44 -14.83
CA GLY A 39 -9.00 -4.76 -15.37
C GLY A 39 -10.40 -5.20 -14.98
N ALA A 40 -10.67 -5.25 -13.67
CA ALA A 40 -11.96 -5.67 -13.14
C ALA A 40 -13.06 -4.66 -13.48
N GLY A 41 -12.83 -3.36 -13.29
CA GLY A 41 -13.87 -2.34 -13.39
C GLY A 41 -14.24 -1.90 -14.80
N LYS A 42 -13.35 -2.04 -15.79
CA LYS A 42 -13.62 -1.60 -17.17
C LYS A 42 -13.42 -2.66 -18.23
N ILE A 43 -12.38 -3.48 -18.10
CA ILE A 43 -12.03 -4.44 -19.17
C ILE A 43 -13.01 -5.62 -19.17
N VAL A 44 -13.24 -6.25 -18.01
CA VAL A 44 -14.13 -7.41 -17.91
C VAL A 44 -15.58 -7.13 -18.34
N PRO A 45 -16.26 -6.07 -17.84
CA PRO A 45 -17.63 -5.77 -18.28
C PRO A 45 -17.70 -5.33 -19.75
N GLY A 46 -16.60 -4.82 -20.34
CA GLY A 46 -16.56 -4.46 -21.76
C GLY A 46 -16.48 -5.66 -22.72
N VAL A 47 -16.22 -6.87 -22.22
CA VAL A 47 -16.04 -8.09 -23.02
C VAL A 47 -16.99 -9.22 -22.64
N THR A 48 -17.90 -8.99 -21.68
CA THR A 48 -18.85 -10.01 -21.19
C THR A 48 -20.26 -9.44 -21.08
N ASP A 49 -21.28 -10.23 -21.42
CA ASP A 49 -22.71 -9.84 -21.33
C ASP A 49 -23.29 -9.99 -19.91
N VAL A 50 -22.47 -9.77 -18.88
CA VAL A 50 -22.85 -9.91 -17.47
C VAL A 50 -23.21 -8.53 -16.90
N ALA A 51 -23.96 -8.48 -15.80
CA ALA A 51 -24.25 -7.22 -15.12
C ALA A 51 -22.95 -6.43 -14.81
N HIS A 52 -22.88 -5.16 -15.22
CA HIS A 52 -21.66 -4.34 -15.07
C HIS A 52 -21.43 -3.82 -13.65
N TRP A 53 -22.51 -3.62 -12.88
CA TRP A 53 -22.45 -2.99 -11.56
C TRP A 53 -21.51 -3.67 -10.54
N PRO A 54 -21.36 -5.00 -10.47
CA PRO A 54 -20.45 -5.64 -9.51
C PRO A 54 -18.99 -5.41 -9.88
N PHE A 55 -18.67 -5.43 -11.17
CA PHE A 55 -17.35 -5.16 -11.70
C PHE A 55 -16.92 -3.72 -11.46
N GLU A 56 -17.82 -2.76 -11.69
CA GLU A 56 -17.60 -1.35 -11.35
C GLU A 56 -17.33 -1.16 -9.85
N LEU A 57 -18.08 -1.85 -8.98
CA LEU A 57 -17.88 -1.83 -7.52
C LEU A 57 -16.52 -2.44 -7.11
N LEU A 58 -16.13 -3.57 -7.70
CA LEU A 58 -14.82 -4.18 -7.48
C LEU A 58 -13.70 -3.25 -7.94
N GLY A 59 -13.83 -2.67 -9.14
CA GLY A 59 -12.91 -1.70 -9.68
C GLY A 59 -12.74 -0.48 -8.77
N ALA A 60 -13.85 0.10 -8.30
CA ALA A 60 -13.85 1.20 -7.34
C ALA A 60 -13.17 0.82 -6.02
N GLY A 61 -13.42 -0.40 -5.51
CA GLY A 61 -12.78 -0.93 -4.31
C GLY A 61 -11.25 -1.05 -4.46
N PHE A 62 -10.77 -1.60 -5.57
CA PHE A 62 -9.33 -1.68 -5.86
C PHE A 62 -8.70 -0.31 -6.08
N ALA A 63 -9.41 0.64 -6.70
CA ALA A 63 -8.94 2.01 -6.85
C ALA A 63 -8.80 2.72 -5.48
N ALA A 64 -9.78 2.54 -4.59
CA ALA A 64 -9.70 3.03 -3.21
C ALA A 64 -8.53 2.40 -2.44
N LEU A 65 -8.30 1.09 -2.61
CA LEU A 65 -7.17 0.38 -2.01
C LEU A 65 -5.83 0.92 -2.52
N ALA A 66 -5.70 1.22 -3.81
CA ALA A 66 -4.50 1.82 -4.38
C ALA A 66 -4.20 3.19 -3.75
N VAL A 67 -5.22 4.06 -3.65
CA VAL A 67 -5.08 5.36 -2.97
C VAL A 67 -4.65 5.17 -1.52
N ALA A 68 -5.26 4.23 -0.80
CA ALA A 68 -4.89 3.93 0.58
C ALA A 68 -3.43 3.51 0.72
N PHE A 69 -2.90 2.65 -0.16
CA PHE A 69 -1.49 2.25 -0.16
C PHE A 69 -0.55 3.43 -0.43
N VAL A 70 -0.85 4.31 -1.40
CA VAL A 70 -0.04 5.51 -1.65
C VAL A 70 -0.04 6.44 -0.45
N VAL A 71 -1.22 6.75 0.09
CA VAL A 71 -1.38 7.67 1.21
C VAL A 71 -0.67 7.14 2.46
N TYR A 72 -0.82 5.86 2.77
CA TYR A 72 -0.14 5.23 3.91
C TYR A 72 1.38 5.20 3.70
N GLY A 73 1.84 4.81 2.50
CA GLY A 73 3.26 4.80 2.15
C GLY A 73 3.92 6.17 2.33
N VAL A 74 3.29 7.24 1.79
CA VAL A 74 3.79 8.62 1.93
C VAL A 74 3.79 9.07 3.39
N ARG A 75 2.67 8.88 4.11
CA ARG A 75 2.58 9.27 5.52
C ARG A 75 3.63 8.57 6.37
N ARG A 76 3.84 7.28 6.16
CA ARG A 76 4.86 6.51 6.89
C ARG A 76 6.27 6.98 6.53
N PHE A 77 6.55 7.20 5.25
CA PHE A 77 7.85 7.69 4.80
C PHE A 77 8.20 9.02 5.46
N VAL A 78 7.28 10.00 5.40
CA VAL A 78 7.45 11.33 5.99
C VAL A 78 7.61 11.26 7.51
N HIS A 79 6.79 10.45 8.19
CA HIS A 79 6.87 10.31 9.65
C HIS A 79 8.20 9.72 10.12
N VAL A 80 8.74 8.73 9.38
CA VAL A 80 10.05 8.14 9.69
C VAL A 80 11.19 9.12 9.39
N GLU A 81 11.15 9.83 8.26
CA GLU A 81 12.14 10.87 7.94
C GLU A 81 12.16 12.01 8.97
N GLN A 82 10.98 12.48 9.38
CA GLN A 82 10.86 13.50 10.43
C GLN A 82 11.45 12.99 11.75
N SER A 83 11.14 11.76 12.15
CA SER A 83 11.65 11.19 13.41
C SER A 83 13.17 10.98 13.38
N LEU A 84 13.73 10.57 12.24
CA LEU A 84 15.17 10.49 12.01
C LEU A 84 15.84 11.88 12.07
N ALA A 85 15.17 12.94 11.61
CA ALA A 85 15.70 14.30 11.65
C ALA A 85 15.80 14.88 13.08
N VAL A 86 14.92 14.46 14.00
CA VAL A 86 14.97 14.85 15.43
C VAL A 86 15.63 13.81 16.34
N GLY A 87 16.04 12.64 15.81
CA GLY A 87 16.69 11.58 16.59
C GLY A 87 15.75 10.78 17.50
N GLU A 88 14.43 10.86 17.26
CA GLU A 88 13.42 10.14 18.05
C GLU A 88 12.95 8.85 17.36
N PHE A 89 12.44 7.91 18.17
CA PHE A 89 11.82 6.68 17.66
C PHE A 89 10.41 6.96 17.14
N ALA A 90 10.09 6.46 15.93
CA ALA A 90 8.77 6.55 15.32
C ALA A 90 7.90 5.29 15.62
N PRO A 91 7.13 5.23 16.72
CA PRO A 91 6.32 4.07 17.04
C PRO A 91 5.28 3.81 15.94
N LEU A 92 5.11 2.54 15.56
CA LEU A 92 4.03 2.15 14.65
C LEU A 92 2.68 2.34 15.36
N ARG A 93 1.75 3.07 14.74
CA ARG A 93 0.34 3.06 15.15
C ARG A 93 -0.31 1.79 14.58
N PRO A 94 -0.71 0.81 15.41
CA PRO A 94 -1.14 -0.51 14.94
C PRO A 94 -2.49 -0.51 14.18
N ARG A 95 -3.33 0.51 14.39
CA ARG A 95 -4.67 0.61 13.80
C ARG A 95 -4.64 0.73 12.28
N ASP A 96 -3.78 1.57 11.73
CA ASP A 96 -3.80 1.91 10.30
C ASP A 96 -3.34 0.72 9.43
N ALA A 97 -2.37 -0.05 9.91
CA ALA A 97 -1.93 -1.29 9.27
C ALA A 97 -3.02 -2.36 9.25
N TRP A 98 -3.81 -2.47 10.33
CA TRP A 98 -4.91 -3.41 10.44
C TRP A 98 -6.04 -3.10 9.45
N PHE A 99 -6.38 -1.82 9.26
CA PHE A 99 -7.39 -1.41 8.28
C PHE A 99 -6.99 -1.77 6.85
N LEU A 100 -5.74 -1.50 6.44
CA LEU A 100 -5.26 -1.88 5.10
C LEU A 100 -5.27 -3.41 4.91
N ALA A 101 -4.85 -4.18 5.91
CA ALA A 101 -4.84 -5.63 5.85
C ALA A 101 -6.27 -6.22 5.74
N ALA A 102 -7.19 -5.73 6.58
CA ALA A 102 -8.58 -6.16 6.55
C ALA A 102 -9.26 -5.79 5.23
N PHE A 103 -9.07 -4.56 4.76
CA PHE A 103 -9.69 -4.07 3.52
C PHE A 103 -9.18 -4.82 2.28
N SER A 104 -7.86 -5.04 2.17
CA SER A 104 -7.28 -5.84 1.08
C SER A 104 -7.71 -7.31 1.14
N GLY A 105 -7.81 -7.89 2.34
CA GLY A 105 -8.31 -9.25 2.54
C GLY A 105 -9.76 -9.42 2.07
N VAL A 106 -10.65 -8.51 2.47
CA VAL A 106 -12.06 -8.52 2.05
C VAL A 106 -12.19 -8.40 0.53
N LEU A 107 -11.45 -7.47 -0.10
CA LEU A 107 -11.44 -7.30 -1.55
C LEU A 107 -10.91 -8.54 -2.29
N GLY A 108 -9.87 -9.19 -1.75
CA GLY A 108 -9.34 -10.43 -2.30
C GLY A 108 -10.36 -11.57 -2.27
N VAL A 109 -11.04 -11.76 -1.13
CA VAL A 109 -12.10 -12.77 -0.98
C VAL A 109 -13.28 -12.48 -1.90
N ALA A 110 -13.72 -11.22 -1.97
CA ALA A 110 -14.81 -10.82 -2.88
C ALA A 110 -14.46 -11.10 -4.34
N THR A 111 -13.23 -10.80 -4.75
CA THR A 111 -12.74 -11.08 -6.12
C THR A 111 -12.72 -12.57 -6.41
N LEU A 112 -12.21 -13.40 -5.48
CA LEU A 112 -12.21 -14.86 -5.64
C LEU A 112 -13.63 -15.41 -5.74
N GLY A 113 -14.51 -15.01 -4.82
CA GLY A 113 -15.92 -15.42 -4.86
C GLY A 113 -16.59 -15.07 -6.18
N PHE A 114 -16.30 -13.89 -6.72
CA PHE A 114 -16.84 -13.46 -8.00
C PHE A 114 -16.37 -14.34 -9.18
N ILE A 115 -15.07 -14.67 -9.23
CA ILE A 115 -14.47 -15.53 -10.26
C ILE A 115 -15.02 -16.96 -10.20
N PHE A 116 -15.36 -17.48 -9.02
CA PHE A 116 -15.87 -18.86 -8.91
C PHE A 116 -17.38 -18.98 -9.15
N ILE A 117 -18.13 -17.87 -9.07
CA ILE A 117 -19.58 -17.84 -9.26
C ILE A 117 -19.97 -17.62 -10.73
N HIS A 118 -19.14 -16.93 -11.52
CA HIS A 118 -19.36 -16.64 -12.95
C HIS A 118 -18.31 -17.32 -13.81
#